data_AF-A0A106QF64-F1
#
_entry.id   AF-A0A106QF64-F1
#
_cell.length_a   1.000
_cell.length_b   1.000
_cell.length_c   1.000
_cell.angle_alpha   90.00
_cell.angle_beta   90.00
_cell.angle_gamma   90.00
#
_symmetry.space_group_name_H-M   'P 1'
#
loop_
_entity.id
_entity.type
_entity.pdbx_description
1 polymer ?
#
loop_
_entity_poly.entity_id
_entity_poly.type
_entity_poly.pdbx_seq_one_letter_code
_entity_poly.pdbx_strand_id
1 'polypeptide(L)'
;MRNFAGRHASKSIKCLIGIQLVAACLANIVHAAPIEASLQRSIEQALESRSSGKSALPAQSGGNLVEALKTDEASGWVFGAATQILREDESVDPVTKLFLARNANGRWIAGVEGSSQFGELLNSAPSTLLAADERKNLAVRRSFAPRSAALPQPGLALPWQLNAGWYWTGGAHGWSGQSRPYNSLDFSGGNGRVLAARDGYLYKSCERNGSAIVKLVHDNGYATTYYHMVQLTSLNSGTRVRQGDYLGSVGNGLPCGGQTTGPHVHFSLSKDGNDVPINGMTIGGWQFFAGAEPYAGYAVRNQRRVSPQAWLVNYGGEDSGGPVDPSPPVSARVQAPSQANLRSAPSLSAAIVGSVENGRTVQLACYKYGDPVEGNWGVTRIWYRLDSNQWISDGFVYTGSNDPVVPECVS
;
A
#
# COMPACT_ATOMS: atom_id res chain seq x y z
N MET A 1 -89.99 37.57 43.11
CA MET A 1 -89.64 36.95 44.42
C MET A 1 -88.14 36.62 44.42
N ARG A 2 -87.41 37.19 45.39
CA ARG A 2 -86.13 36.77 46.04
C ARG A 2 -85.13 35.91 45.23
N ASN A 3 -83.93 36.45 44.92
CA ASN A 3 -82.63 36.27 45.64
C ASN A 3 -82.02 34.86 45.46
N PHE A 4 -80.73 34.57 45.24
CA PHE A 4 -79.43 35.27 45.23
C PHE A 4 -78.46 34.30 44.46
N ALA A 5 -77.63 34.77 43.53
CA ALA A 5 -76.17 34.96 43.66
C ALA A 5 -75.29 33.70 43.74
N GLY A 6 -74.28 33.61 42.86
CA GLY A 6 -73.14 32.69 42.99
C GLY A 6 -72.33 32.58 41.69
N ARG A 7 -71.29 33.42 41.56
CA ARG A 7 -70.41 33.55 40.39
C ARG A 7 -69.52 32.31 40.19
N HIS A 8 -69.36 31.86 38.94
CA HIS A 8 -68.13 31.20 38.49
C HIS A 8 -67.65 31.83 37.18
N ALA A 9 -66.41 32.31 37.21
CA ALA A 9 -65.72 32.97 36.11
C ALA A 9 -65.43 32.00 34.96
N SER A 10 -65.70 32.47 33.74
CA SER A 10 -65.42 31.79 32.48
C SER A 10 -63.91 31.60 32.28
N LYS A 11 -63.48 30.34 32.14
CA LYS A 11 -62.13 29.96 31.70
C LYS A 11 -62.03 30.18 30.19
N SER A 12 -61.34 31.23 29.77
CA SER A 12 -60.83 31.34 28.39
C SER A 12 -59.73 30.29 28.17
N ILE A 13 -59.96 29.44 27.17
CA ILE A 13 -59.03 28.44 26.66
C ILE A 13 -57.85 29.16 26.01
N LYS A 14 -56.66 29.05 26.62
CA LYS A 14 -55.39 29.44 25.99
C LYS A 14 -54.91 28.27 25.12
N CYS A 15 -54.92 28.49 23.81
CA CYS A 15 -54.28 27.63 22.83
C CYS A 15 -52.75 27.81 22.94
N LEU A 16 -52.04 26.83 23.47
CA LEU A 16 -50.57 26.77 23.46
C LEU A 16 -50.12 26.11 22.16
N ILE A 17 -49.68 26.92 21.19
CA ILE A 17 -48.90 26.44 20.05
C ILE A 17 -47.46 26.30 20.53
N GLY A 18 -47.02 25.07 20.75
CA GLY A 18 -45.62 24.76 21.05
C GLY A 18 -44.79 24.95 19.79
N ILE A 19 -43.94 25.98 19.76
CA ILE A 19 -42.91 26.14 18.75
C ILE A 19 -41.76 25.21 19.14
N GLN A 20 -41.68 24.03 18.52
CA GLN A 20 -40.45 23.23 18.52
C GLN A 20 -39.43 23.97 17.65
N LEU A 21 -38.44 24.61 18.28
CA LEU A 21 -37.21 25.01 17.64
C LEU A 21 -36.43 23.73 17.28
N VAL A 22 -36.59 23.27 16.04
CA VAL A 22 -35.65 22.35 15.43
C VAL A 22 -34.41 23.18 15.12
N ALA A 23 -33.38 23.06 15.96
CA ALA A 23 -32.04 23.53 15.62
C ALA A 23 -31.56 22.69 14.43
N ALA A 24 -31.73 23.22 13.23
CA ALA A 24 -31.07 22.70 12.05
C ALA A 24 -29.57 22.89 12.26
N CYS A 25 -28.89 21.84 12.72
CA CYS A 25 -27.45 21.71 12.50
C CYS A 25 -27.25 21.64 10.98
N LEU A 26 -27.15 22.81 10.35
CA LEU A 26 -26.52 22.93 9.04
C LEU A 26 -25.08 22.47 9.28
N ALA A 27 -24.81 21.20 8.96
CA ALA A 27 -23.47 20.78 8.66
C ALA A 27 -23.02 21.67 7.50
N ASN A 28 -22.27 22.73 7.81
CA ASN A 28 -21.47 23.41 6.83
C ASN A 28 -20.49 22.36 6.30
N ILE A 29 -20.91 21.70 5.22
CA ILE A 29 -20.04 21.19 4.19
C ILE A 29 -19.15 22.35 3.74
N VAL A 30 -18.08 22.57 4.48
CA VAL A 30 -16.95 23.39 4.03
C VAL A 30 -16.43 22.67 2.79
N HIS A 31 -16.97 23.03 1.63
CA HIS A 31 -16.30 22.74 0.38
C HIS A 31 -14.97 23.46 0.48
N ALA A 32 -13.87 22.69 0.40
CA ALA A 32 -12.55 23.28 0.25
C ALA A 32 -12.64 24.33 -0.87
N ALA A 33 -12.21 25.56 -0.58
CA ALA A 33 -12.25 26.64 -1.57
C ALA A 33 -11.53 26.16 -2.84
N PRO A 34 -12.09 26.41 -4.04
CA PRO A 34 -11.43 26.05 -5.28
C PRO A 34 -10.06 26.72 -5.33
N ILE A 35 -9.05 25.97 -5.71
CA ILE A 35 -7.68 26.46 -5.80
C ILE A 35 -7.63 27.63 -6.80
N GLU A 36 -6.86 28.66 -6.46
CA GLU A 36 -6.69 29.82 -7.33
C GLU A 36 -6.15 29.39 -8.71
N ALA A 37 -6.80 29.83 -9.79
CA ALA A 37 -6.44 29.42 -11.15
C ALA A 37 -4.99 29.79 -11.54
N SER A 38 -4.41 30.81 -10.91
CA SER A 38 -3.01 31.20 -11.11
C SER A 38 -2.04 30.23 -10.43
N LEU A 39 -2.39 29.70 -9.25
CA LEU A 39 -1.67 28.66 -8.53
C LEU A 39 -1.71 27.35 -9.32
N GLN A 40 -2.89 26.94 -9.78
CA GLN A 40 -3.04 25.74 -10.61
C GLN A 40 -2.13 25.78 -11.85
N ARG A 41 -2.13 26.88 -12.60
CA ARG A 41 -1.25 27.05 -13.76
C ARG A 41 0.23 26.95 -13.40
N SER A 42 0.65 27.52 -12.26
CA SER A 42 2.05 27.44 -11.83
C SER A 42 2.47 25.99 -11.50
N ILE A 43 1.56 25.20 -10.92
CA ILE A 43 1.79 23.78 -10.60
C ILE A 43 1.85 22.94 -11.87
N GLU A 44 0.94 23.17 -12.82
CA GLU A 44 0.94 22.48 -14.11
C GLU A 44 2.24 22.74 -14.88
N GLN A 45 2.70 23.99 -14.93
CA GLN A 45 4.02 24.33 -15.51
C GLN A 45 5.18 23.62 -14.81
N ALA A 46 5.13 23.50 -13.48
CA ALA A 46 6.14 22.78 -12.72
C ALA A 46 6.15 21.27 -13.06
N LEU A 47 4.98 20.64 -13.22
CA LEU A 47 4.84 19.25 -13.66
C LEU A 47 5.39 19.03 -15.08
N GLU A 48 5.06 19.91 -16.02
CA GLU A 48 5.54 19.86 -17.41
C GLU A 48 7.06 20.06 -17.50
N SER A 49 7.62 20.97 -16.71
CA SER A 49 9.07 21.21 -16.70
C SER A 49 9.87 19.94 -16.34
N ARG A 50 9.30 19.06 -15.50
CA ARG A 50 9.90 17.79 -15.09
C ARG A 50 9.84 16.72 -16.18
N SER A 51 8.81 16.71 -17.02
CA SER A 51 8.59 15.67 -18.04
C SER A 51 9.43 15.85 -19.31
N SER A 52 10.05 17.02 -19.49
CA SER A 52 10.90 17.37 -20.64
C SER A 52 12.18 16.52 -20.83
N GLY A 53 12.46 15.57 -19.94
CA GLY A 53 13.44 14.49 -20.13
C GLY A 53 12.77 13.15 -20.45
N LYS A 54 12.48 12.87 -21.73
CA LYS A 54 12.00 11.57 -22.27
C LYS A 54 10.89 10.88 -21.46
N SER A 55 9.77 11.56 -21.21
CA SER A 55 8.44 10.98 -21.36
C SER A 55 7.46 12.13 -21.23
N ALA A 56 6.93 12.60 -22.35
CA ALA A 56 5.77 13.48 -22.28
C ALA A 56 4.68 12.70 -21.53
N LEU A 57 4.14 13.28 -20.45
CA LEU A 57 2.85 12.82 -19.92
C LEU A 57 1.92 12.69 -21.13
N PRO A 58 1.24 11.55 -21.33
CA PRO A 58 0.39 11.36 -22.49
C PRO A 58 -0.50 12.59 -22.67
N ALA A 59 -0.33 13.27 -23.79
CA ALA A 59 -1.23 14.35 -24.15
C ALA A 59 -2.63 13.73 -24.24
N GLN A 60 -3.54 14.20 -23.37
CA GLN A 60 -4.98 13.90 -23.27
C GLN A 60 -5.52 13.38 -21.91
N SER A 61 -4.86 13.63 -20.77
CA SER A 61 -5.46 13.40 -19.44
C SER A 61 -6.66 14.31 -19.14
N GLY A 62 -7.60 13.87 -18.29
CA GLY A 62 -8.78 14.63 -17.83
C GLY A 62 -8.50 15.85 -16.94
N GLY A 63 -7.33 16.47 -17.09
CA GLY A 63 -6.81 17.55 -16.24
C GLY A 63 -6.06 17.03 -15.01
N ASN A 64 -5.28 17.91 -14.38
CA ASN A 64 -4.65 17.62 -13.09
C ASN A 64 -5.59 18.04 -11.95
N LEU A 65 -5.87 17.13 -11.03
CA LEU A 65 -6.47 17.45 -9.75
C LEU A 65 -5.40 18.05 -8.84
N VAL A 66 -5.54 19.33 -8.49
CA VAL A 66 -4.69 19.97 -7.50
C VAL A 66 -5.46 20.06 -6.19
N GLU A 67 -4.83 19.60 -5.10
CA GLU A 67 -5.40 19.57 -3.76
C GLU A 67 -4.44 20.25 -2.78
N ALA A 68 -4.91 21.30 -2.10
CA ALA A 68 -4.19 21.91 -0.99
C ALA A 68 -4.35 21.04 0.26
N LEU A 69 -3.24 20.53 0.79
CA LEU A 69 -3.23 19.70 2.00
C LEU A 69 -2.96 20.53 3.25
N LYS A 70 -2.11 21.55 3.13
CA LYS A 70 -1.81 22.53 4.17
C LYS A 70 -1.66 23.91 3.54
N THR A 71 -2.15 24.93 4.24
CA THR A 71 -2.05 26.32 3.81
C THR A 71 -1.56 27.19 4.97
N ASP A 72 -0.74 28.18 4.66
CA ASP A 72 -0.42 29.30 5.54
C ASP A 72 -0.74 30.57 4.73
N GLU A 73 -1.98 31.02 4.84
CA GLU A 73 -2.49 32.17 4.08
C GLU A 73 -1.76 33.46 4.44
N ALA A 74 -1.37 33.64 5.71
CA ALA A 74 -0.69 34.83 6.19
C ALA A 74 0.69 35.00 5.52
N SER A 75 1.41 33.89 5.33
CA SER A 75 2.71 33.87 4.67
C SER A 75 2.63 33.56 3.16
N GLY A 76 1.43 33.30 2.64
CA GLY A 76 1.17 32.98 1.22
C GLY A 76 1.72 31.61 0.79
N TRP A 77 1.66 30.58 1.62
CA TRP A 77 2.17 29.25 1.29
C TRP A 77 1.09 28.19 1.14
N VAL A 78 1.33 27.26 0.22
CA VAL A 78 0.51 26.07 0.02
C VAL A 78 1.41 24.86 -0.13
N PHE A 79 1.09 23.80 0.59
CA PHE A 79 1.63 22.46 0.39
C PHE A 79 0.49 21.53 0.01
N GLY A 80 0.69 20.70 -1.01
CA GLY A 80 -0.39 19.90 -1.55
C GLY A 80 0.04 18.75 -2.43
N ALA A 81 -0.94 18.17 -3.12
CA ALA A 81 -0.73 17.13 -4.12
C ALA A 81 -1.31 17.57 -5.47
N ALA A 82 -0.64 17.18 -6.55
CA ALA A 82 -1.15 17.29 -7.91
C ALA A 82 -1.21 15.88 -8.50
N THR A 83 -2.42 15.46 -8.86
CA THR A 83 -2.73 14.11 -9.33
C THR A 83 -3.30 14.17 -10.73
N GLN A 84 -2.71 13.43 -11.66
CA GLN A 84 -3.26 13.30 -13.01
C GLN A 84 -4.56 12.49 -12.92
N ILE A 85 -5.70 13.07 -13.35
CA ILE A 85 -6.95 12.33 -13.47
C ILE A 85 -6.96 11.63 -14.84
N LEU A 86 -7.25 10.34 -14.82
CA LEU A 86 -7.36 9.53 -16.02
C LEU A 86 -8.81 9.43 -16.47
N ARG A 87 -9.02 9.32 -17.78
CA ARG A 87 -10.35 9.05 -18.35
C ARG A 87 -10.72 7.58 -18.10
N GLU A 88 -12.02 7.28 -18.12
CA GLU A 88 -12.53 5.93 -17.82
C GLU A 88 -12.04 4.85 -18.81
N ASP A 89 -11.63 5.24 -20.02
CA ASP A 89 -11.11 4.36 -21.07
C ASP A 89 -9.58 4.16 -21.02
N GLU A 90 -8.87 4.87 -20.14
CA GLU A 90 -7.42 4.79 -20.02
C GLU A 90 -7.00 3.63 -19.09
N SER A 91 -6.21 2.70 -19.65
CA SER A 91 -5.69 1.53 -18.92
C SER A 91 -4.34 1.81 -18.24
N VAL A 92 -4.22 2.96 -17.58
CA VAL A 92 -3.02 3.38 -16.82
C VAL A 92 -3.46 3.84 -15.43
N ASP A 93 -2.56 3.87 -14.45
CA ASP A 93 -2.89 4.36 -13.09
C ASP A 93 -2.48 5.83 -12.89
N PRO A 94 -3.24 6.60 -12.08
CA PRO A 94 -3.05 8.04 -11.94
C PRO A 94 -1.76 8.38 -11.21
N VAL A 95 -0.92 9.24 -11.78
CA VAL A 95 0.34 9.66 -11.13
C VAL A 95 0.09 10.84 -10.19
N THR A 96 0.62 10.77 -8.96
CA THR A 96 0.55 11.87 -7.98
C THR A 96 1.92 12.36 -7.53
N LYS A 97 2.06 13.69 -7.44
CA LYS A 97 3.27 14.38 -6.95
C LYS A 97 2.89 15.39 -5.87
N LEU A 98 3.68 15.43 -4.79
CA LEU A 98 3.56 16.52 -3.81
C LEU A 98 4.11 17.81 -4.42
N PHE A 99 3.54 18.95 -4.04
CA PHE A 99 4.01 20.27 -4.44
C PHE A 99 4.14 21.21 -3.25
N LEU A 100 5.03 22.18 -3.40
CA LEU A 100 5.11 23.37 -2.58
C LEU A 100 4.92 24.58 -3.48
N ALA A 101 4.19 25.57 -2.99
CA ALA A 101 4.03 26.83 -3.68
C ALA A 101 4.04 28.00 -2.70
N ARG A 102 4.66 29.10 -3.13
CA ARG A 102 4.68 30.37 -2.41
C ARG A 102 4.17 31.49 -3.30
N ASN A 103 3.29 32.32 -2.77
CA ASN A 103 2.87 33.56 -3.36
C ASN A 103 3.89 34.66 -3.01
N ALA A 104 4.59 35.17 -4.01
CA ALA A 104 5.48 36.30 -3.88
C ALA A 104 4.87 37.49 -4.65
N ASN A 105 4.23 38.41 -3.92
CA ASN A 105 3.63 39.64 -4.46
C ASN A 105 2.62 39.39 -5.60
N GLY A 106 1.70 38.45 -5.41
CA GLY A 106 0.66 38.11 -6.39
C GLY A 106 1.10 37.12 -7.47
N ARG A 107 2.35 36.62 -7.41
CA ARG A 107 2.86 35.59 -8.31
C ARG A 107 3.18 34.31 -7.56
N TRP A 108 2.59 33.20 -8.01
CA TRP A 108 2.93 31.89 -7.50
C TRP A 108 4.25 31.37 -8.07
N ILE A 109 5.07 30.83 -7.18
CA ILE A 109 6.27 30.06 -7.49
C ILE A 109 6.02 28.67 -6.93
N ALA A 110 5.87 27.69 -7.81
CA ALA A 110 5.60 26.30 -7.44
C ALA A 110 6.77 25.38 -7.82
N GLY A 111 6.98 24.36 -7.00
CA GLY A 111 7.87 23.24 -7.29
C GLY A 111 7.18 21.94 -6.93
N VAL A 112 7.50 20.87 -7.66
CA VAL A 112 6.97 19.52 -7.42
C VAL A 112 8.08 18.59 -6.91
N GLU A 113 7.73 17.58 -6.12
CA GLU A 113 8.68 16.65 -5.53
C GLU A 113 9.69 16.12 -6.58
N GLY A 114 10.96 16.05 -6.19
CA GLY A 114 12.06 15.67 -7.07
C GLY A 114 12.63 16.78 -7.96
N SER A 115 12.01 17.97 -8.00
CA SER A 115 12.60 19.16 -8.65
C SER A 115 13.53 19.94 -7.71
N SER A 116 14.49 20.70 -8.26
CA SER A 116 15.31 21.63 -7.48
C SER A 116 14.47 22.73 -6.84
N GLN A 117 13.46 23.24 -7.56
CA GLN A 117 12.55 24.28 -7.10
C GLN A 117 11.79 23.85 -5.84
N PHE A 118 11.36 22.58 -5.78
CA PHE A 118 10.72 22.03 -4.58
C PHE A 118 11.67 22.03 -3.38
N GLY A 119 12.95 21.67 -3.58
CA GLY A 119 13.96 21.71 -2.53
C GLY A 119 14.23 23.13 -2.00
N GLU A 120 14.31 24.12 -2.90
CA GLU A 120 14.47 25.54 -2.53
C GLU A 120 13.26 26.07 -1.74
N LEU A 121 12.05 25.74 -2.19
CA LEU A 121 10.81 26.09 -1.49
C LEU A 121 10.74 25.40 -0.13
N LEU A 122 11.11 24.12 -0.04
CA LEU A 122 11.09 23.38 1.23
C LEU A 122 12.04 23.96 2.27
N ASN A 123 13.23 24.41 1.85
CA ASN A 123 14.20 25.07 2.73
C ASN A 123 13.69 26.40 3.29
N SER A 124 12.82 27.09 2.55
CA SER A 124 12.25 28.39 2.94
C SER A 124 10.83 28.31 3.50
N ALA A 125 10.18 27.13 3.47
CA ALA A 125 8.84 26.93 3.98
C ALA A 125 8.78 27.16 5.50
N PRO A 126 7.78 27.92 5.99
CA PRO A 126 7.68 28.24 7.41
C PRO A 126 7.18 27.04 8.22
N SER A 127 7.51 27.01 9.52
CA SER A 127 7.08 25.94 10.43
C SER A 127 5.57 25.93 10.68
N THR A 128 4.90 27.05 10.42
CA THR A 128 3.44 27.19 10.41
C THR A 128 2.77 26.36 9.31
N LEU A 129 3.48 26.12 8.20
CA LEU A 129 3.01 25.26 7.11
C LEU A 129 3.45 23.80 7.32
N LEU A 130 4.74 23.58 7.55
CA LEU A 130 5.34 22.23 7.68
C LEU A 130 6.27 22.16 8.88
N ALA A 131 6.01 21.21 9.78
CA ALA A 131 6.86 20.99 10.94
C ALA A 131 8.30 20.63 10.52
N ALA A 132 9.28 20.90 11.39
CA ALA A 132 10.70 20.75 11.02
C ALA A 132 11.10 19.30 10.69
N ASP A 133 10.54 18.35 11.42
CA ASP A 133 10.68 16.90 11.21
C ASP A 133 9.99 16.42 9.92
N GLU A 134 8.79 16.92 9.63
CA GLU A 134 8.10 16.68 8.37
C GLU A 134 8.91 17.19 7.17
N ARG A 135 9.43 18.43 7.25
CA ARG A 135 10.31 19.00 6.21
C ARG A 135 11.57 18.17 6.02
N LYS A 136 12.14 17.61 7.09
CA LYS A 136 13.32 16.75 7.01
C LYS A 136 13.06 15.46 6.24
N ASN A 137 11.85 14.89 6.33
CA ASN A 137 11.45 13.72 5.55
C ASN A 137 11.22 14.06 4.07
N LEU A 138 10.64 15.23 3.78
CA LEU A 138 10.40 15.71 2.41
C LEU A 138 11.67 16.18 1.69
N ALA A 139 12.76 16.39 2.42
CA ALA A 139 14.00 16.90 1.86
C ALA A 139 14.68 15.86 0.96
N VAL A 140 14.96 16.27 -0.28
CA VAL A 140 15.76 15.50 -1.23
C VAL A 140 17.18 15.36 -0.69
N ARG A 141 17.58 14.12 -0.41
CA ARG A 141 18.95 13.83 0.00
C ARG A 141 19.80 13.64 -1.24
N ARG A 142 20.48 14.71 -1.69
CA ARG A 142 21.52 14.60 -2.71
C ARG A 142 22.59 13.63 -2.21
N SER A 143 22.55 12.39 -2.69
CA SER A 143 23.65 11.46 -2.50
C SER A 143 24.77 11.87 -3.46
N PHE A 144 25.94 12.22 -2.91
CA PHE A 144 27.18 12.36 -3.69
C PHE A 144 27.76 11.00 -4.10
N ALA A 145 26.95 9.94 -4.04
CA ALA A 145 27.38 8.61 -4.43
C ALA A 145 27.63 8.59 -5.96
N PRO A 146 28.69 7.91 -6.42
CA PRO A 146 28.92 7.76 -7.85
C PRO A 146 27.70 7.11 -8.51
N ARG A 147 27.41 7.54 -9.74
CA ARG A 147 26.23 7.13 -10.55
C ARG A 147 26.09 5.60 -10.74
N SER A 148 27.09 4.83 -10.35
CA SER A 148 27.17 3.36 -10.40
C SER A 148 26.94 2.64 -9.06
N ALA A 149 26.77 3.36 -7.94
CA ALA A 149 26.49 2.73 -6.66
C ALA A 149 25.04 2.24 -6.60
N ALA A 150 24.83 1.00 -6.17
CA ALA A 150 23.50 0.49 -5.87
C ALA A 150 22.81 1.40 -4.84
N LEU A 151 21.50 1.64 -5.03
CA LEU A 151 20.74 2.44 -4.08
C LEU A 151 20.76 1.79 -2.68
N PRO A 152 20.85 2.58 -1.59
CA PRO A 152 20.76 2.04 -0.23
C PRO A 152 19.45 1.28 -0.01
N GLN A 153 19.48 0.19 0.75
CA GLN A 153 18.26 -0.57 1.03
C GLN A 153 17.23 0.30 1.78
N PRO A 154 15.92 0.17 1.44
CA PRO A 154 14.91 1.11 1.94
C PRO A 154 14.45 0.82 3.37
N GLY A 155 14.77 -0.36 3.92
CA GLY A 155 14.42 -0.76 5.29
C GLY A 155 12.91 -0.78 5.52
N LEU A 156 12.17 -1.37 4.58
CA LEU A 156 10.70 -1.43 4.57
C LEU A 156 10.25 -2.82 5.01
N ALA A 157 9.22 -2.91 5.84
CA ALA A 157 8.44 -4.13 6.02
C ALA A 157 7.52 -4.36 4.80
N LEU A 158 6.95 -5.57 4.68
CA LEU A 158 5.79 -5.76 3.82
C LEU A 158 4.55 -5.10 4.46
N PRO A 159 3.55 -4.64 3.68
CA PRO A 159 2.50 -3.74 4.15
C PRO A 159 1.34 -4.46 4.87
N TRP A 160 1.65 -5.45 5.69
CA TRP A 160 0.69 -6.17 6.53
C TRP A 160 1.36 -6.57 7.86
N GLN A 161 0.63 -7.27 8.73
CA GLN A 161 1.12 -7.61 10.06
C GLN A 161 2.42 -8.43 10.02
N LEU A 162 3.36 -8.14 10.92
CA LEU A 162 4.58 -8.93 11.10
C LEU A 162 4.22 -10.40 11.36
N ASN A 163 5.02 -11.31 10.80
CA ASN A 163 4.85 -12.77 10.84
C ASN A 163 3.58 -13.31 10.18
N ALA A 164 2.70 -12.45 9.64
CA ALA A 164 1.62 -12.89 8.76
C ALA A 164 2.11 -12.97 7.30
N GLY A 165 1.37 -13.69 6.45
CA GLY A 165 1.70 -13.77 5.03
C GLY A 165 0.55 -13.43 4.11
N TRP A 166 0.88 -12.88 2.95
CA TRP A 166 -0.05 -12.48 1.89
C TRP A 166 0.47 -13.00 0.54
N TYR A 167 -0.40 -13.05 -0.46
CA TYR A 167 -0.01 -13.37 -1.83
C TYR A 167 0.64 -12.16 -2.50
N TRP A 168 1.80 -12.38 -3.09
CA TRP A 168 2.38 -11.51 -4.11
C TRP A 168 1.72 -11.84 -5.45
N THR A 169 0.68 -11.12 -5.84
CA THR A 169 -0.28 -11.57 -6.87
C THR A 169 0.29 -11.58 -8.28
N GLY A 170 1.25 -10.70 -8.56
CA GLY A 170 1.96 -10.59 -9.84
C GLY A 170 3.35 -10.00 -9.64
N GLY A 171 4.27 -10.22 -10.59
CA GLY A 171 5.66 -9.78 -10.49
C GLY A 171 5.84 -8.25 -10.45
N ALA A 172 7.09 -7.80 -10.40
CA ALA A 172 7.37 -6.37 -10.41
C ALA A 172 6.91 -5.73 -11.74
N HIS A 173 6.31 -4.55 -11.64
CA HIS A 173 5.76 -3.81 -12.79
C HIS A 173 5.88 -2.31 -12.53
N GLY A 174 5.60 -1.48 -13.54
CA GLY A 174 5.60 -0.03 -13.37
C GLY A 174 4.33 0.45 -12.69
N TRP A 175 4.31 1.71 -12.23
CA TRP A 175 3.12 2.34 -11.66
C TRP A 175 1.84 2.12 -12.50
N SER A 176 1.93 2.25 -13.83
CA SER A 176 0.78 2.07 -14.74
C SER A 176 0.71 0.65 -15.33
N GLY A 177 1.29 -0.34 -14.64
CA GLY A 177 1.53 -1.68 -15.13
C GLY A 177 2.70 -1.77 -16.12
N GLN A 178 2.64 -1.04 -17.23
CA GLN A 178 3.60 -1.14 -18.33
C GLN A 178 4.78 -0.17 -18.22
N SER A 179 4.67 0.87 -17.38
CA SER A 179 5.69 1.92 -17.29
C SER A 179 7.02 1.40 -16.75
N ARG A 180 8.08 2.17 -16.99
CA ARG A 180 9.41 1.97 -16.40
C ARG A 180 9.75 3.14 -15.49
N PRO A 181 10.55 2.93 -14.43
CA PRO A 181 11.06 1.64 -13.96
C PRO A 181 9.96 0.72 -13.37
N TYR A 182 10.25 -0.57 -13.22
CA TYR A 182 9.35 -1.47 -12.46
C TYR A 182 9.54 -1.20 -10.98
N ASN A 183 8.67 -0.35 -10.45
CA ASN A 183 8.71 0.20 -9.10
C ASN A 183 7.53 -0.24 -8.23
N SER A 184 6.66 -1.12 -8.74
CA SER A 184 5.44 -1.57 -8.07
C SER A 184 5.39 -3.08 -7.83
N LEU A 185 4.63 -3.46 -6.81
CA LEU A 185 4.26 -4.83 -6.43
C LEU A 185 2.79 -4.85 -6.01
N ASP A 186 2.08 -5.92 -6.36
CA ASP A 186 0.69 -6.11 -5.96
C ASP A 186 0.58 -7.19 -4.89
N PHE A 187 -0.19 -6.90 -3.84
CA PHE A 187 -0.40 -7.83 -2.72
C PHE A 187 -1.87 -7.99 -2.39
N SER A 188 -2.27 -9.22 -2.04
CA SER A 188 -3.63 -9.53 -1.59
C SER A 188 -3.65 -10.70 -0.61
N GLY A 189 -4.73 -10.84 0.15
CA GLY A 189 -4.95 -11.93 1.10
C GLY A 189 -4.87 -11.51 2.57
N GLY A 190 -4.54 -12.48 3.43
CA GLY A 190 -4.57 -12.32 4.89
C GLY A 190 -5.89 -11.75 5.39
N ASN A 191 -5.82 -10.84 6.37
CA ASN A 191 -6.99 -10.12 6.91
C ASN A 191 -7.35 -8.87 6.10
N GLY A 192 -6.70 -8.64 4.95
CA GLY A 192 -6.94 -7.50 4.07
C GLY A 192 -6.50 -6.14 4.60
N ARG A 193 -5.95 -6.04 5.83
CA ARG A 193 -5.53 -4.76 6.44
C ARG A 193 -4.16 -4.35 5.94
N VAL A 194 -4.11 -3.27 5.17
CA VAL A 194 -2.87 -2.67 4.69
C VAL A 194 -2.29 -1.76 5.76
N LEU A 195 -1.02 -1.97 6.08
CA LEU A 195 -0.29 -1.29 7.14
C LEU A 195 0.90 -0.51 6.58
N ALA A 196 1.35 0.50 7.32
CA ALA A 196 2.53 1.28 7.00
C ALA A 196 3.78 0.39 7.00
N ALA A 197 4.49 0.36 5.86
CA ALA A 197 5.71 -0.43 5.69
C ALA A 197 6.89 0.07 6.53
N ARG A 198 6.88 1.35 6.93
CA ARG A 198 7.92 2.00 7.75
C ARG A 198 7.37 3.31 8.31
N ASP A 199 7.97 3.80 9.40
CA ASP A 199 7.75 5.15 9.92
C ASP A 199 7.82 6.22 8.83
N GLY A 200 6.90 7.19 8.85
CA GLY A 200 6.86 8.27 7.87
C GLY A 200 5.73 9.26 8.08
N TYR A 201 5.59 10.20 7.14
CA TYR A 201 4.45 11.12 7.08
C TYR A 201 3.47 10.68 6.01
N LEU A 202 2.20 10.62 6.39
CA LEU A 202 1.10 10.20 5.54
C LEU A 202 0.53 11.37 4.74
N TYR A 203 0.32 11.18 3.44
CA TYR A 203 -0.38 12.11 2.57
C TYR A 203 -1.41 11.36 1.74
N LYS A 204 -2.65 11.82 1.75
CA LYS A 204 -3.72 11.34 0.87
C LYS A 204 -3.93 12.35 -0.25
N SER A 205 -4.12 11.84 -1.45
CA SER A 205 -4.53 12.62 -2.62
C SER A 205 -5.59 11.88 -3.40
N CYS A 206 -6.42 12.63 -4.11
CA CYS A 206 -7.59 12.13 -4.81
C CYS A 206 -8.50 11.30 -3.90
N GLU A 207 -8.88 11.86 -2.76
CA GLU A 207 -9.75 11.17 -1.82
C GLU A 207 -11.21 11.22 -2.30
N ARG A 208 -11.74 10.09 -2.78
CA ARG A 208 -13.10 9.96 -3.32
C ARG A 208 -13.68 8.59 -2.98
N ASN A 209 -14.96 8.54 -2.63
CA ASN A 209 -15.70 7.30 -2.36
C ASN A 209 -15.01 6.37 -1.33
N GLY A 210 -14.35 6.96 -0.32
CA GLY A 210 -13.63 6.20 0.72
C GLY A 210 -12.33 5.53 0.26
N SER A 211 -11.78 5.96 -0.88
CA SER A 211 -10.48 5.56 -1.43
C SER A 211 -9.63 6.79 -1.75
N ALA A 212 -8.31 6.60 -1.88
CA ALA A 212 -7.35 7.64 -2.19
C ALA A 212 -6.05 6.98 -2.68
N ILE A 213 -5.18 7.78 -3.27
CA ILE A 213 -3.75 7.45 -3.34
C ILE A 213 -3.14 7.86 -2.00
N VAL A 214 -2.56 6.90 -1.28
CA VAL A 214 -1.90 7.14 0.01
C VAL A 214 -0.40 7.08 -0.19
N LYS A 215 0.34 8.13 0.16
CA LYS A 215 1.80 8.19 0.11
C LYS A 215 2.37 8.33 1.52
N LEU A 216 3.35 7.51 1.87
CA LEU A 216 4.16 7.67 3.08
C LEU A 216 5.57 8.14 2.70
N VAL A 217 6.00 9.27 3.25
CA VAL A 217 7.37 9.80 3.06
C VAL A 217 8.24 9.45 4.26
N HIS A 218 9.27 8.66 4.02
CA HIS A 218 10.16 8.10 5.05
C HIS A 218 11.38 8.98 5.30
N ASP A 219 12.01 8.75 6.45
CA ASP A 219 13.15 9.52 6.93
C ASP A 219 14.48 9.25 6.19
N ASN A 220 14.51 8.29 5.28
CA ASN A 220 15.69 7.90 4.50
C ASN A 220 15.60 8.33 3.02
N GLY A 221 14.66 9.22 2.70
CA GLY A 221 14.41 9.75 1.36
C GLY A 221 13.61 8.81 0.46
N TYR A 222 13.25 7.61 0.93
CA TYR A 222 12.27 6.77 0.23
C TYR A 222 10.85 7.22 0.53
N ALA A 223 9.94 6.95 -0.39
CA ALA A 223 8.51 7.01 -0.15
C ALA A 223 7.83 5.76 -0.70
N THR A 224 6.78 5.32 -0.02
CA THR A 224 5.90 4.24 -0.44
C THR A 224 4.53 4.78 -0.81
N THR A 225 3.97 4.34 -1.93
CA THR A 225 2.64 4.73 -2.38
C THR A 225 1.73 3.50 -2.40
N TYR A 226 0.48 3.66 -1.98
CA TYR A 226 -0.52 2.62 -1.85
C TYR A 226 -1.77 3.06 -2.61
N TYR A 227 -2.27 2.19 -3.50
CA TYR A 227 -3.48 2.41 -4.28
C TYR A 227 -4.40 1.19 -4.27
N HIS A 228 -5.61 1.35 -4.83
CA HIS A 228 -6.72 0.40 -4.79
C HIS A 228 -7.34 0.12 -3.41
N MET A 229 -6.83 0.76 -2.36
CA MET A 229 -7.35 0.58 -1.01
C MET A 229 -8.75 1.20 -0.84
N VAL A 230 -9.51 0.62 0.08
CA VAL A 230 -10.80 1.13 0.57
C VAL A 230 -10.76 1.19 2.10
N GLN A 231 -11.79 1.75 2.74
CA GLN A 231 -11.89 1.84 4.20
C GLN A 231 -10.62 2.46 4.81
N LEU A 232 -10.20 3.59 4.26
CA LEU A 232 -8.97 4.26 4.64
C LEU A 232 -8.98 4.65 6.12
N THR A 233 -7.77 4.82 6.64
CA THR A 233 -7.54 5.44 7.94
C THR A 233 -8.18 6.84 8.01
N SER A 234 -8.66 7.21 9.21
CA SER A 234 -9.19 8.54 9.49
C SER A 234 -8.10 9.59 9.73
N LEU A 235 -6.82 9.20 9.67
CA LEU A 235 -5.70 10.12 9.82
C LEU A 235 -5.65 11.14 8.68
N ASN A 236 -5.31 12.38 9.04
CA ASN A 236 -5.18 13.48 8.09
C ASN A 236 -3.79 13.50 7.43
N SER A 237 -3.70 14.11 6.25
CA SER A 237 -2.42 14.38 5.59
C SER A 237 -1.47 15.19 6.49
N GLY A 238 -0.19 14.84 6.49
CA GLY A 238 0.84 15.37 7.39
C GLY A 238 0.90 14.70 8.76
N THR A 239 0.11 13.65 9.00
CA THR A 239 0.22 12.85 10.24
C THR A 239 1.45 11.94 10.19
N ARG A 240 2.22 11.90 11.28
CA ARG A 240 3.29 10.90 11.45
C ARG A 240 2.68 9.54 11.79
N VAL A 241 3.06 8.52 11.02
CA VAL A 241 2.70 7.12 11.24
C VAL A 241 3.93 6.29 11.58
N ARG A 242 3.73 5.19 12.30
CA ARG A 242 4.74 4.18 12.60
C ARG A 242 4.56 2.95 11.71
N GLN A 243 5.62 2.17 11.53
CA GLN A 243 5.51 0.85 10.91
C GLN A 243 4.39 0.03 11.59
N GLY A 244 3.50 -0.55 10.79
CA GLY A 244 2.37 -1.35 11.29
C GLY A 244 1.08 -0.55 11.56
N ASP A 245 1.10 0.78 11.49
CA ASP A 245 -0.13 1.57 11.59
C ASP A 245 -1.06 1.30 10.41
N TYR A 246 -2.37 1.25 10.68
CA TYR A 246 -3.39 0.97 9.66
C TYR A 246 -3.52 2.13 8.67
N LEU A 247 -3.50 1.81 7.36
CA LEU A 247 -3.67 2.77 6.27
C LEU A 247 -5.02 2.62 5.57
N GLY A 248 -5.49 1.39 5.43
CA GLY A 248 -6.68 1.03 4.68
C GLY A 248 -6.80 -0.48 4.52
N SER A 249 -7.77 -0.92 3.74
CA SER A 249 -7.97 -2.33 3.41
C SER A 249 -7.79 -2.54 1.91
N VAL A 250 -7.32 -3.73 1.51
CA VAL A 250 -7.29 -4.13 0.09
C VAL A 250 -8.67 -3.98 -0.54
N GLY A 251 -8.72 -3.56 -1.80
CA GLY A 251 -9.98 -3.26 -2.45
C GLY A 251 -9.84 -3.04 -3.95
N ASN A 252 -10.87 -2.40 -4.51
CA ASN A 252 -10.96 -2.04 -5.92
C ASN A 252 -11.10 -0.52 -6.09
N GLY A 253 -10.51 0.26 -5.17
CA GLY A 253 -10.62 1.71 -5.20
C GLY A 253 -9.97 2.31 -6.45
N LEU A 254 -10.73 3.07 -7.25
CA LEU A 254 -10.22 3.77 -8.43
C LEU A 254 -10.59 5.25 -8.38
N PRO A 255 -10.27 5.98 -7.29
CA PRO A 255 -10.75 7.34 -7.08
C PRO A 255 -10.25 8.33 -8.15
N CYS A 256 -9.13 8.02 -8.82
CA CYS A 256 -8.58 8.82 -9.92
C CYS A 256 -8.43 8.03 -11.24
N GLY A 257 -9.21 6.96 -11.40
CA GLY A 257 -9.12 6.06 -12.56
C GLY A 257 -8.10 4.94 -12.38
N GLY A 258 -7.76 4.29 -13.49
CA GLY A 258 -6.98 3.06 -13.52
C GLY A 258 -7.84 1.80 -13.60
N GLN A 259 -7.20 0.65 -13.43
CA GLN A 259 -7.86 -0.65 -13.59
C GLN A 259 -7.45 -1.62 -12.48
N THR A 260 -8.37 -2.52 -12.15
CA THR A 260 -8.11 -3.61 -11.20
C THR A 260 -8.85 -4.86 -11.66
N THR A 261 -8.21 -6.02 -11.54
CA THR A 261 -8.82 -7.32 -11.82
C THR A 261 -9.48 -7.96 -10.59
N GLY A 262 -9.27 -7.38 -9.40
CA GLY A 262 -9.81 -7.87 -8.15
C GLY A 262 -9.13 -7.25 -6.92
N PRO A 263 -9.65 -7.48 -5.70
CA PRO A 263 -9.17 -6.78 -4.51
C PRO A 263 -7.69 -7.01 -4.21
N HIS A 264 -6.90 -5.95 -4.22
CA HIS A 264 -5.49 -5.95 -3.86
C HIS A 264 -5.05 -4.56 -3.36
N VAL A 265 -3.79 -4.45 -2.91
CA VAL A 265 -3.11 -3.17 -2.77
C VAL A 265 -1.99 -3.09 -3.79
N HIS A 266 -1.97 -2.03 -4.58
CA HIS A 266 -0.84 -1.67 -5.43
C HIS A 266 0.15 -0.86 -4.59
N PHE A 267 1.34 -1.40 -4.39
CA PHE A 267 2.40 -0.83 -3.58
C PHE A 267 3.56 -0.37 -4.47
N SER A 268 4.02 0.87 -4.32
CA SER A 268 5.08 1.42 -5.17
C SER A 268 6.17 2.13 -4.41
N LEU A 269 7.39 2.07 -4.94
CA LEU A 269 8.59 2.68 -4.37
C LEU A 269 9.04 3.90 -5.18
N SER A 270 9.40 4.96 -4.46
CA SER A 270 10.09 6.12 -5.00
C SER A 270 11.20 6.57 -4.05
N LYS A 271 12.17 7.31 -4.56
CA LYS A 271 13.25 7.92 -3.77
C LYS A 271 13.46 9.36 -4.22
N ASP A 272 13.49 10.28 -3.26
CA ASP A 272 13.77 11.69 -3.49
C ASP A 272 12.84 12.30 -4.57
N GLY A 273 11.56 11.90 -4.58
CA GLY A 273 10.53 12.32 -5.55
C GLY A 273 10.58 11.63 -6.92
N ASN A 274 11.50 10.69 -7.13
CA ASN A 274 11.68 9.96 -8.38
C ASN A 274 11.37 8.48 -8.23
N ASP A 275 10.76 7.89 -9.25
CA ASP A 275 10.45 6.46 -9.26
C ASP A 275 11.76 5.67 -9.39
N VAL A 276 11.91 4.64 -8.55
CA VAL A 276 13.12 3.81 -8.53
C VAL A 276 12.74 2.34 -8.68
N PRO A 277 13.54 1.54 -9.39
CA PRO A 277 13.21 0.13 -9.58
C PRO A 277 13.21 -0.62 -8.25
N ILE A 278 12.29 -1.58 -8.11
CA ILE A 278 12.28 -2.55 -7.02
C ILE A 278 13.37 -3.61 -7.18
N ASN A 279 13.97 -3.73 -8.36
CA ASN A 279 15.01 -4.70 -8.63
C ASN A 279 16.21 -4.57 -7.66
N GLY A 280 16.45 -5.62 -6.88
CA GLY A 280 17.48 -5.70 -5.86
C GLY A 280 17.10 -5.11 -4.49
N MET A 281 15.87 -4.60 -4.34
CA MET A 281 15.38 -4.01 -3.09
C MET A 281 14.86 -5.09 -2.15
N THR A 282 15.22 -4.98 -0.87
CA THR A 282 14.68 -5.80 0.21
C THR A 282 13.49 -5.12 0.87
N ILE A 283 12.36 -5.83 0.93
CA ILE A 283 11.10 -5.41 1.55
C ILE A 283 10.53 -6.57 2.37
N GLY A 284 10.32 -6.36 3.67
CA GLY A 284 9.82 -7.34 4.63
C GLY A 284 10.65 -8.61 4.69
N GLY A 285 11.98 -8.51 4.53
CA GLY A 285 12.89 -9.64 4.52
C GLY A 285 12.98 -10.41 3.20
N TRP A 286 12.38 -9.91 2.12
CA TRP A 286 12.46 -10.49 0.77
C TRP A 286 13.15 -9.53 -0.19
N GLN A 287 14.15 -10.01 -0.92
CA GLN A 287 14.77 -9.27 -2.01
C GLN A 287 14.03 -9.54 -3.33
N PHE A 288 13.52 -8.49 -3.95
CA PHE A 288 12.74 -8.60 -5.19
C PHE A 288 13.60 -8.36 -6.42
N PHE A 289 13.36 -9.13 -7.48
CA PHE A 289 14.04 -9.02 -8.77
C PHE A 289 13.01 -8.91 -9.87
N ALA A 290 13.15 -7.85 -10.66
CA ALA A 290 12.25 -7.57 -11.78
C ALA A 290 12.54 -8.49 -12.96
N GLY A 291 11.49 -8.94 -13.66
CA GLY A 291 11.62 -9.64 -14.93
C GLY A 291 11.91 -8.69 -16.09
N ALA A 292 12.10 -9.28 -17.28
CA ALA A 292 12.20 -8.52 -18.53
C ALA A 292 10.85 -7.87 -18.91
N GLU A 293 9.75 -8.57 -18.61
CA GLU A 293 8.36 -8.14 -18.85
C GLU A 293 7.70 -7.65 -17.55
N PRO A 294 6.66 -6.80 -17.61
CA PRO A 294 5.93 -6.38 -16.43
C PRO A 294 5.19 -7.56 -15.83
N TYR A 295 5.01 -7.55 -14.50
CA TYR A 295 4.41 -8.64 -13.73
C TYR A 295 5.20 -9.95 -13.78
N ALA A 296 6.43 -9.94 -14.31
CA ALA A 296 7.38 -11.04 -14.21
C ALA A 296 8.46 -10.73 -13.16
N GLY A 297 9.24 -11.75 -12.81
CA GLY A 297 10.35 -11.63 -11.86
C GLY A 297 10.36 -12.76 -10.85
N TYR A 298 11.04 -12.52 -9.73
CA TYR A 298 11.08 -13.43 -8.59
C TYR A 298 11.46 -12.67 -7.31
N ALA A 299 11.21 -13.27 -6.16
CA ALA A 299 11.71 -12.79 -4.87
C ALA A 299 12.63 -13.85 -4.25
N VAL A 300 13.61 -13.42 -3.47
CA VAL A 300 14.56 -14.29 -2.77
C VAL A 300 14.57 -13.97 -1.29
N ARG A 301 14.60 -15.00 -0.46
CA ARG A 301 14.94 -14.91 0.97
C ARG A 301 15.69 -16.17 1.37
N ASN A 302 16.79 -16.05 2.13
CA ASN A 302 17.59 -17.21 2.56
C ASN A 302 17.92 -18.17 1.40
N GLN A 303 18.34 -17.62 0.25
CA GLN A 303 18.61 -18.36 -1.00
C GLN A 303 17.40 -19.12 -1.61
N ARG A 304 16.23 -19.07 -0.97
CA ARG A 304 14.98 -19.57 -1.53
C ARG A 304 14.41 -18.53 -2.49
N ARG A 305 14.32 -18.91 -3.77
CA ARG A 305 13.61 -18.15 -4.79
C ARG A 305 12.14 -18.54 -4.81
N VAL A 306 11.27 -17.55 -4.94
CA VAL A 306 9.83 -17.73 -5.18
C VAL A 306 9.38 -16.92 -6.38
N SER A 307 8.43 -17.45 -7.13
CA SER A 307 7.82 -16.78 -8.29
C SER A 307 6.63 -15.91 -7.86
N PRO A 308 6.12 -15.04 -8.74
CA PRO A 308 4.80 -14.44 -8.55
C PRO A 308 3.74 -15.48 -8.21
N GLN A 309 2.70 -15.06 -7.49
CA GLN A 309 1.68 -15.86 -6.82
C GLN A 309 2.16 -16.62 -5.57
N ALA A 310 3.40 -16.38 -5.12
CA ALA A 310 3.89 -16.93 -3.87
C ALA A 310 3.27 -16.26 -2.64
N TRP A 311 3.20 -17.04 -1.56
CA TRP A 311 2.86 -16.57 -0.23
C TRP A 311 4.11 -16.03 0.47
N LEU A 312 4.15 -14.73 0.73
CA LEU A 312 5.27 -14.06 1.37
C LEU A 312 4.93 -13.76 2.82
N VAL A 313 5.81 -14.10 3.76
CA VAL A 313 5.69 -13.71 5.17
C VAL A 313 6.37 -12.37 5.37
N ASN A 314 5.78 -11.48 6.17
CA ASN A 314 6.39 -10.21 6.53
C ASN A 314 7.34 -10.38 7.73
N TYR A 315 8.65 -10.26 7.49
CA TYR A 315 9.66 -10.34 8.55
C TYR A 315 10.09 -8.97 9.11
N GLY A 316 9.49 -7.87 8.62
CA GLY A 316 9.79 -6.50 9.06
C GLY A 316 10.87 -5.80 8.24
N GLY A 317 11.05 -4.50 8.50
CA GLY A 317 11.96 -3.64 7.74
C GLY A 317 13.41 -3.63 8.21
N GLU A 318 13.69 -4.16 9.40
CA GLU A 318 15.04 -4.33 9.96
C GLU A 318 15.66 -5.68 9.57
N ASP A 319 14.84 -6.64 9.18
CA ASP A 319 15.31 -7.92 8.65
C ASP A 319 15.75 -7.71 7.19
N SER A 320 17.06 -7.66 6.99
CA SER A 320 17.69 -7.57 5.66
C SER A 320 17.50 -8.82 4.80
N GLY A 321 16.82 -9.86 5.29
CA GLY A 321 16.70 -11.16 4.65
C GLY A 321 17.57 -12.25 5.24
N GLY A 322 18.17 -12.04 6.44
CA GLY A 322 19.25 -12.89 6.98
C GLY A 322 20.57 -12.82 6.17
N PRO A 323 21.69 -13.34 6.68
CA PRO A 323 23.03 -13.12 6.12
C PRO A 323 23.28 -13.92 4.83
N VAL A 324 24.41 -13.66 4.16
CA VAL A 324 24.89 -14.29 2.92
C VAL A 324 25.18 -15.82 3.07
N ASP A 325 24.68 -16.49 4.11
CA ASP A 325 24.80 -17.94 4.28
C ASP A 325 23.51 -18.54 4.89
N PRO A 326 22.91 -19.59 4.29
CA PRO A 326 21.54 -20.03 4.55
C PRO A 326 21.42 -20.86 5.84
N SER A 327 20.25 -20.83 6.48
CA SER A 327 19.71 -22.12 6.95
C SER A 327 19.15 -22.82 5.71
N PRO A 328 19.65 -24.00 5.33
CA PRO A 328 19.25 -24.67 4.11
C PRO A 328 17.73 -24.89 4.11
N PRO A 329 17.05 -24.71 2.96
CA PRO A 329 15.63 -25.04 2.86
C PRO A 329 15.43 -26.50 3.28
N VAL A 330 14.38 -26.76 4.05
CA VAL A 330 14.07 -28.12 4.50
C VAL A 330 13.56 -28.89 3.29
N SER A 331 14.49 -29.58 2.65
CA SER A 331 14.25 -30.50 1.55
C SER A 331 13.90 -31.86 2.12
N ALA A 332 12.89 -32.49 1.53
CA ALA A 332 12.52 -33.84 1.90
C ALA A 332 12.32 -34.70 0.65
N ARG A 333 12.72 -35.96 0.73
CA ARG A 333 12.61 -36.90 -0.38
C ARG A 333 11.24 -37.55 -0.36
N VAL A 334 10.54 -37.49 -1.47
CA VAL A 334 9.28 -38.22 -1.64
C VAL A 334 9.58 -39.72 -1.58
N GLN A 335 8.89 -40.40 -0.68
CA GLN A 335 8.89 -41.84 -0.56
C GLN A 335 7.45 -42.31 -0.67
N ALA A 336 7.03 -42.64 -1.88
CA ALA A 336 5.69 -43.14 -2.18
C ALA A 336 5.81 -44.44 -2.97
N PRO A 337 4.80 -45.32 -2.97
CA PRO A 337 4.81 -46.54 -3.78
C PRO A 337 5.04 -46.27 -5.28
N SER A 338 4.53 -45.15 -5.80
CA SER A 338 4.75 -44.71 -7.18
C SER A 338 4.93 -43.19 -7.28
N GLN A 339 3.92 -42.43 -6.88
CA GLN A 339 3.93 -40.98 -6.82
C GLN A 339 3.09 -40.51 -5.63
N ALA A 340 3.43 -39.35 -5.07
CA ALA A 340 2.62 -38.69 -4.06
C ALA A 340 1.67 -37.69 -4.72
N ASN A 341 0.41 -37.71 -4.33
CA ASN A 341 -0.56 -36.72 -4.78
C ASN A 341 -0.30 -35.37 -4.08
N LEU A 342 -0.34 -34.30 -4.87
CA LEU A 342 -0.35 -32.94 -4.37
C LEU A 342 -1.79 -32.42 -4.35
N ARG A 343 -2.21 -31.86 -3.22
CA ARG A 343 -3.60 -31.45 -2.99
C ARG A 343 -3.73 -29.95 -2.77
N SER A 344 -4.92 -29.41 -3.02
CA SER A 344 -5.21 -27.98 -2.80
C SER A 344 -5.33 -27.59 -1.32
N ALA A 345 -5.57 -28.56 -0.43
CA ALA A 345 -5.68 -28.37 1.01
C ALA A 345 -5.16 -29.64 1.75
N PRO A 346 -4.86 -29.57 3.07
CA PRO A 346 -4.38 -30.71 3.86
C PRO A 346 -5.54 -31.67 4.22
N SER A 347 -6.23 -32.19 3.20
CA SER A 347 -7.39 -33.07 3.34
C SER A 347 -7.44 -34.10 2.22
N LEU A 348 -7.91 -35.31 2.52
CA LEU A 348 -8.14 -36.37 1.55
C LEU A 348 -9.31 -36.08 0.59
N SER A 349 -10.22 -35.18 0.98
CA SER A 349 -11.32 -34.72 0.12
C SER A 349 -10.92 -33.55 -0.79
N ALA A 350 -9.79 -32.89 -0.52
CA ALA A 350 -9.30 -31.79 -1.33
C ALA A 350 -8.86 -32.25 -2.73
N ALA A 351 -9.09 -31.40 -3.73
CA ALA A 351 -8.73 -31.68 -5.12
C ALA A 351 -7.25 -32.03 -5.27
N ILE A 352 -6.95 -33.04 -6.07
CA ILE A 352 -5.59 -33.35 -6.50
C ILE A 352 -5.23 -32.34 -7.58
N VAL A 353 -4.24 -31.50 -7.29
CA VAL A 353 -3.77 -30.40 -8.16
C VAL A 353 -2.41 -30.68 -8.78
N GLY A 354 -1.85 -31.86 -8.51
CA GLY A 354 -0.58 -32.31 -9.07
C GLY A 354 -0.14 -33.64 -8.49
N SER A 355 1.05 -34.08 -8.87
CA SER A 355 1.71 -35.24 -8.28
C SER A 355 3.23 -35.06 -8.33
N VAL A 356 3.94 -35.79 -7.48
CA VAL A 356 5.40 -35.84 -7.45
C VAL A 356 5.83 -37.30 -7.46
N GLU A 357 6.70 -37.67 -8.41
CA GLU A 357 7.25 -39.01 -8.53
C GLU A 357 8.05 -39.41 -7.28
N ASN A 358 8.02 -40.71 -6.96
CA ASN A 358 8.85 -41.28 -5.91
C ASN A 358 10.33 -40.98 -6.13
N GLY A 359 11.03 -40.64 -5.05
CA GLY A 359 12.46 -40.37 -5.05
C GLY A 359 12.85 -38.94 -5.42
N ARG A 360 11.91 -38.10 -5.87
CA ARG A 360 12.13 -36.66 -6.09
C ARG A 360 12.26 -35.91 -4.76
N THR A 361 12.95 -34.78 -4.79
CA THR A 361 13.07 -33.87 -3.64
C THR A 361 12.05 -32.76 -3.76
N VAL A 362 11.35 -32.48 -2.67
CA VAL A 362 10.40 -31.36 -2.52
C VAL A 362 10.88 -30.39 -1.44
N GLN A 363 10.51 -29.12 -1.56
CA GLN A 363 10.83 -28.10 -0.57
C GLN A 363 9.63 -27.83 0.33
N LEU A 364 9.83 -27.98 1.64
CA LEU A 364 8.78 -27.81 2.64
C LEU A 364 8.74 -26.34 3.08
N ALA A 365 7.57 -25.71 3.02
CA ALA A 365 7.39 -24.30 3.38
C ALA A 365 6.82 -24.11 4.80
N CYS A 366 5.78 -24.86 5.14
CA CYS A 366 5.13 -24.87 6.46
C CYS A 366 4.27 -26.14 6.62
N TYR A 367 3.79 -26.45 7.82
CA TYR A 367 2.89 -27.60 8.06
C TYR A 367 1.50 -27.20 8.56
N LYS A 368 0.53 -28.10 8.43
CA LYS A 368 -0.74 -28.08 9.19
C LYS A 368 -1.12 -29.50 9.60
N TYR A 369 -1.96 -29.59 10.63
CA TYR A 369 -2.69 -30.81 10.91
C TYR A 369 -3.92 -30.91 10.01
N GLY A 370 -4.06 -32.06 9.34
CA GLY A 370 -5.12 -32.34 8.39
C GLY A 370 -5.79 -33.69 8.63
N ASP A 371 -6.40 -34.22 7.57
CA ASP A 371 -6.95 -35.58 7.57
C ASP A 371 -5.85 -36.62 7.83
N PRO A 372 -6.12 -37.67 8.61
CA PRO A 372 -5.16 -38.75 8.83
C PRO A 372 -4.89 -39.49 7.51
N VAL A 373 -3.61 -39.73 7.23
CA VAL A 373 -3.16 -40.50 6.07
C VAL A 373 -2.31 -41.66 6.56
N GLU A 374 -2.64 -42.86 6.08
CA GLU A 374 -1.79 -44.04 6.25
C GLU A 374 -0.65 -43.97 5.23
N GLY A 375 0.56 -43.72 5.72
CA GLY A 375 1.78 -43.61 4.93
C GLY A 375 2.78 -44.73 5.25
N ASN A 376 4.01 -44.59 4.74
CA ASN A 376 5.05 -45.62 4.87
C ASN A 376 5.48 -45.92 6.31
N TRP A 377 5.24 -44.98 7.23
CA TRP A 377 5.66 -45.08 8.65
C TRP A 377 4.47 -45.13 9.62
N GLY A 378 3.27 -45.40 9.10
CA GLY A 378 2.02 -45.43 9.86
C GLY A 378 1.15 -44.21 9.60
N VAL A 379 0.19 -44.00 10.48
CA VAL A 379 -0.80 -42.91 10.34
C VAL A 379 -0.21 -41.59 10.81
N THR A 380 -0.25 -40.57 9.96
CA THR A 380 0.14 -39.19 10.30
C THR A 380 -0.99 -38.21 9.97
N ARG A 381 -1.07 -37.13 10.73
CA ARG A 381 -1.97 -35.99 10.45
C ARG A 381 -1.19 -34.79 9.94
N ILE A 382 0.12 -34.89 9.80
CA ILE A 382 0.95 -33.78 9.33
C ILE A 382 0.83 -33.69 7.81
N TRP A 383 0.58 -32.48 7.34
CA TRP A 383 0.62 -32.14 5.93
C TRP A 383 1.58 -30.98 5.75
N TYR A 384 2.48 -31.10 4.78
CA TYR A 384 3.37 -30.01 4.41
C TYR A 384 2.82 -29.26 3.21
N ARG A 385 2.83 -27.93 3.30
CA ARG A 385 2.65 -27.06 2.14
C ARG A 385 4.01 -26.91 1.47
N LEU A 386 4.08 -27.25 0.19
CA LEU A 386 5.25 -27.06 -0.64
C LEU A 386 5.43 -25.58 -1.01
N ASP A 387 6.62 -25.23 -1.47
CA ASP A 387 6.90 -23.91 -2.06
C ASP A 387 6.07 -23.61 -3.32
N SER A 388 5.60 -24.65 -4.00
CA SER A 388 4.61 -24.59 -5.10
C SER A 388 3.18 -24.33 -4.64
N ASN A 389 2.93 -24.10 -3.34
CA ASN A 389 1.61 -23.87 -2.77
C ASN A 389 0.64 -25.08 -2.89
N GLN A 390 1.19 -26.29 -2.93
CA GLN A 390 0.41 -27.52 -2.95
C GLN A 390 0.72 -28.33 -1.69
N TRP A 391 -0.23 -29.15 -1.25
CA TRP A 391 -0.13 -29.92 -0.02
C TRP A 391 0.27 -31.35 -0.31
N ILE A 392 1.25 -31.85 0.43
CA ILE A 392 1.67 -33.25 0.42
C ILE A 392 1.54 -33.79 1.85
N SER A 393 1.10 -35.05 1.98
CA SER A 393 1.08 -35.70 3.29
C SER A 393 2.50 -36.07 3.72
N ASP A 394 2.81 -35.83 4.98
CA ASP A 394 4.04 -36.28 5.65
C ASP A 394 4.25 -37.79 5.50
N GLY A 395 3.17 -38.57 5.38
CA GLY A 395 3.21 -40.03 5.25
C GLY A 395 3.93 -40.53 3.98
N PHE A 396 4.18 -39.65 3.01
CA PHE A 396 4.88 -39.95 1.76
C PHE A 396 6.15 -39.12 1.57
N VAL A 397 6.65 -38.48 2.63
CA VAL A 397 7.80 -37.57 2.57
C VAL A 397 8.75 -37.90 3.71
N TYR A 398 9.99 -38.28 3.38
CA TYR A 398 10.99 -38.59 4.39
C TYR A 398 11.67 -37.32 4.90
N THR A 399 11.34 -36.93 6.12
CA THR A 399 11.91 -35.78 6.85
C THR A 399 12.91 -36.19 7.93
N GLY A 400 12.90 -37.46 8.35
CA GLY A 400 13.71 -37.98 9.45
C GLY A 400 13.18 -37.63 10.86
N SER A 401 11.94 -37.12 10.95
CA SER A 401 11.30 -36.70 12.20
C SER A 401 9.83 -37.12 12.23
N ASN A 402 9.32 -37.49 13.41
CA ASN A 402 7.88 -37.68 13.65
C ASN A 402 7.17 -36.37 14.01
N ASP A 403 7.95 -35.32 14.32
CA ASP A 403 7.48 -33.96 14.57
C ASP A 403 7.66 -33.09 13.32
N PRO A 404 6.86 -32.02 13.15
CA PRO A 404 7.01 -31.10 12.03
C PRO A 404 8.40 -30.47 11.95
N VAL A 405 9.02 -30.51 10.76
CA VAL A 405 10.38 -29.99 10.49
C VAL A 405 10.40 -28.56 9.93
N VAL A 406 9.22 -27.95 9.79
CA VAL A 406 8.99 -26.58 9.32
C VAL A 406 7.96 -25.90 10.24
N PRO A 407 7.84 -24.56 10.29
CA PRO A 407 6.84 -23.89 11.13
C PRO A 407 5.39 -24.14 10.67
N GLU A 408 4.42 -23.93 11.56
CA GLU A 408 3.00 -24.09 11.25
C GLU A 408 2.52 -23.02 10.25
N CYS A 409 1.68 -23.38 9.28
CA CYS A 409 1.14 -22.44 8.32
C CYS A 409 0.11 -21.53 9.02
N VAL A 410 0.41 -20.23 9.04
CA VAL A 410 -0.51 -19.20 9.56
C VAL A 410 -1.80 -19.24 8.73
N SER A 411 -2.94 -19.32 9.44
CA SER A 411 -4.31 -19.42 8.89
C SER A 411 -4.75 -18.17 8.14
#